data_AF-A0A545TLY2-F1
#
_entry.id   AF-A0A545TLY2-F1
#
_cell.length_a   1.000
_cell.length_b   1.000
_cell.length_c   1.000
_cell.angle_alpha   90.00
_cell.angle_beta   90.00
_cell.angle_gamma   90.00
#
_symmetry.space_group_name_H-M   'P 1'
#
loop_
_entity.id
_entity.type
_entity.pdbx_description
1 polymer ?
#
loop_
_entity_poly.entity_id
_entity_poly.type
_entity_poly.pdbx_seq_one_letter_code
_entity_poly.pdbx_strand_id
1 'polypeptide(L)' 'MEFQFTSLADFMMMSGHGPYVWSCYAVTALGLLYLVVAPLRKRRRFIAQQRRQQQIQAANQTRLETARQ' A
#
# COMPACT_ATOMS: atom_id res chain seq x y z
N MET A 1 43.23 10.46 1.16
CA MET A 1 41.91 9.86 1.40
C MET A 1 41.48 9.25 0.09
N GLU A 2 41.76 7.96 -0.11
CA GLU A 2 41.39 7.23 -1.32
C GLU A 2 39.90 6.86 -1.23
N PHE A 3 39.09 7.34 -2.17
CA PHE A 3 37.70 6.97 -2.30
C PHE A 3 37.64 5.50 -2.76
N GLN A 4 37.38 4.56 -1.86
CA GLN A 4 37.34 3.11 -2.14
C GLN A 4 36.16 2.66 -3.02
N PHE A 5 35.48 3.58 -3.70
CA PHE A 5 34.35 3.28 -4.58
C PHE A 5 34.59 3.95 -5.93
N THR A 6 35.26 3.23 -6.84
CA THR A 6 35.57 3.70 -8.19
C THR A 6 34.32 3.72 -9.09
N SER A 7 33.23 3.05 -8.68
CA SER A 7 31.97 3.01 -9.44
C SER A 7 30.74 2.70 -8.56
N LEU A 8 29.54 3.06 -9.03
CA LEU A 8 28.26 2.62 -8.45
C LEU A 8 28.14 1.08 -8.40
N ALA A 9 28.82 0.37 -9.31
CA ALA A 9 28.86 -1.08 -9.35
C ALA A 9 29.66 -1.67 -8.17
N ASP A 10 30.78 -1.05 -7.76
CA ASP A 10 31.55 -1.48 -6.59
C ASP A 10 30.80 -1.26 -5.29
N PHE A 11 29.98 -0.21 -5.21
CA PHE A 11 29.08 0.01 -4.08
C PHE A 11 27.96 -1.05 -4.02
N MET A 12 27.41 -1.43 -5.17
CA MET A 12 26.38 -2.48 -5.27
C MET A 12 26.94 -3.89 -5.08
N MET A 13 28.21 -4.13 -5.42
CA MET A 13 28.85 -5.45 -5.31
C MET A 13 29.60 -5.62 -3.99
N MET A 14 30.02 -4.54 -3.31
CA MET A 14 30.66 -4.53 -1.98
C MET A 14 31.51 -5.79 -1.73
N SER A 15 32.57 -5.94 -2.53
CA SER A 15 33.51 -7.08 -2.44
C SER A 15 32.86 -8.49 -2.46
N GLY A 16 31.73 -8.65 -3.17
CA GLY A 16 31.00 -9.91 -3.34
C GLY A 16 29.79 -10.10 -2.42
N HIS A 17 29.59 -9.26 -1.40
CA HIS A 17 28.47 -9.37 -0.45
C HIS A 17 27.27 -8.49 -0.77
N GLY A 18 27.43 -7.57 -1.71
CA GLY A 18 26.37 -6.63 -2.10
C GLY A 18 25.01 -7.26 -2.40
N PRO A 19 24.90 -8.35 -3.18
CA PRO A 19 23.63 -9.00 -3.48
C PRO A 19 22.85 -9.46 -2.23
N TYR A 20 23.55 -9.92 -1.19
CA TYR A 20 22.93 -10.35 0.07
C TYR A 20 22.35 -9.17 0.84
N VAL A 21 23.11 -8.08 0.95
CA VAL A 21 22.70 -6.87 1.66
C VAL A 21 21.47 -6.27 0.98
N TRP A 22 21.52 -6.08 -0.33
CA TRP A 22 20.39 -5.54 -1.11
C TRP A 22 19.16 -6.45 -1.06
N SER A 23 19.34 -7.78 -1.02
CA SER A 23 18.22 -8.71 -0.86
C SER A 23 17.53 -8.54 0.50
N CYS A 24 18.30 -8.43 1.60
CA CYS A 24 17.74 -8.14 2.92
C CYS A 24 16.97 -6.82 2.93
N TYR A 25 17.56 -5.75 2.39
CA TYR A 25 16.88 -4.46 2.26
C TYR A 25 15.61 -4.55 1.40
N ALA A 26 15.64 -5.28 0.29
CA ALA A 26 14.48 -5.46 -0.58
C ALA A 26 13.36 -6.20 0.15
N VAL A 27 13.66 -7.29 0.87
CA VAL A 27 12.67 -8.04 1.64
C VAL A 27 12.06 -7.16 2.74
N THR A 28 12.88 -6.43 3.49
CA THR A 28 12.40 -5.51 4.53
C THR A 28 11.55 -4.38 3.93
N ALA A 29 12.00 -3.76 2.84
CA ALA A 29 11.27 -2.71 2.15
C ALA A 29 9.92 -3.22 1.62
N LEU A 30 9.88 -4.42 1.06
CA LEU A 30 8.64 -5.07 0.62
C LEU A 30 7.70 -5.33 1.80
N GLY A 31 8.22 -5.80 2.94
CA GLY A 31 7.42 -5.98 4.15
C GLY A 31 6.81 -4.68 4.67
N LEU A 32 7.59 -3.61 4.73
CA LEU A 32 7.12 -2.28 5.12
C LEU A 32 6.09 -1.72 4.12
N LEU A 33 6.37 -1.84 2.82
CA LEU A 33 5.45 -1.42 1.77
C LEU A 33 4.13 -2.19 1.86
N TYR A 34 4.20 -3.50 2.11
CA TYR A 34 3.01 -4.32 2.31
C TYR A 34 2.21 -3.84 3.54
N LEU A 35 2.88 -3.55 4.65
CA LEU A 35 2.24 -3.08 5.88
C LEU A 35 1.51 -1.75 5.69
N VAL A 36 2.01 -0.87 4.81
CA VAL A 36 1.35 0.40 4.46
C VAL A 36 0.24 0.18 3.42
N VAL A 37 0.52 -0.56 2.35
CA VAL A 37 -0.39 -0.73 1.22
C VAL A 37 -1.62 -1.58 1.60
N ALA A 38 -1.45 -2.61 2.44
CA ALA A 38 -2.54 -3.48 2.87
C ALA A 38 -3.71 -2.72 3.55
N PRO A 39 -3.49 -1.91 4.60
CA PRO A 39 -4.57 -1.15 5.24
C PRO A 39 -5.14 -0.07 4.31
N LEU A 40 -4.32 0.57 3.46
CA LEU A 40 -4.83 1.54 2.48
C LEU A 40 -5.80 0.89 1.48
N ARG A 41 -5.47 -0.30 0.96
CA ARG A 41 -6.36 -1.06 0.06
C ARG A 41 -7.63 -1.51 0.78
N LYS A 42 -7.54 -1.98 2.02
CA LYS A 42 -8.70 -2.35 2.84
C LYS A 42 -9.61 -1.16 3.09
N ARG A 43 -9.05 0.00 3.48
CA ARG A 43 -9.81 1.24 3.73
C ARG A 43 -10.56 1.72 2.49
N ARG A 44 -9.92 1.70 1.32
CA ARG A 44 -10.58 2.06 0.05
C ARG A 44 -11.77 1.15 -0.25
N ARG A 45 -11.61 -0.17 -0.07
CA ARG A 45 -12.69 -1.15 -0.26
C ARG A 45 -13.83 -0.93 0.73
N PHE A 46 -13.51 -0.71 2.00
CA PHE A 46 -14.50 -0.46 3.04
C PHE A 46 -15.33 0.80 2.75
N ILE A 47 -14.69 1.92 2.40
CA ILE A 47 -15.39 3.16 2.04
C ILE A 47 -16.28 2.96 0.82
N ALA A 48 -15.81 2.24 -0.20
CA ALA A 48 -16.62 1.95 -1.38
C ALA A 48 -17.88 1.14 -1.05
N GLN A 49 -17.77 0.16 -0.15
CA GLN A 49 -18.91 -0.63 0.32
C GLN A 49 -19.90 0.22 1.14
N GLN A 50 -19.41 1.08 2.03
CA GLN A 50 -20.24 1.97 2.84
C GLN A 50 -21.03 2.96 1.97
N ARG A 51 -20.40 3.56 0.96
CA ARG A 51 -21.09 4.46 0.01
C ARG A 51 -22.25 3.77 -0.70
N ARG A 52 -22.06 2.51 -1.12
CA ARG A 52 -23.11 1.72 -1.79
C ARG A 52 -24.28 1.43 -0.86
N GLN A 53 -24.02 1.11 0.41
CA GLN A 53 -25.09 0.88 1.39
C GLN A 53 -25.87 2.16 1.71
N GLN A 54 -25.19 3.30 1.85
CA GLN A 54 -25.85 4.60 2.10
C GLN A 54 -26.79 4.98 0.95
N GLN A 55 -26.40 4.75 -0.30
CA GLN A 55 -27.26 5.02 -1.47
C GLN A 55 -28.54 4.17 -1.45
N ILE A 56 -28.44 2.89 -1.10
CA ILE A 56 -29.60 2.00 -1.00
C ILE A 56 -30.53 2.43 0.15
N GLN A 57 -29.97 2.83 1.30
CA GLN A 57 -30.76 3.31 2.43
C GLN A 57 -31.50 4.63 2.12
N ALA A 58 -30.84 5.57 1.45
CA ALA A 58 -31.45 6.82 1.01
C ALA A 58 -32.64 6.57 0.08
N ALA A 59 -32.50 5.65 -0.89
CA ALA A 59 -33.59 5.29 -1.80
C ALA A 59 -34.80 4.65 -1.07
N ASN A 60 -34.55 3.89 -0.01
CA ASN A 60 -35.62 3.29 0.79
C ASN A 60 -36.31 4.31 1.70
N GLN A 61 -35.59 5.31 2.23
CA GLN A 61 -36.18 6.39 3.03
C GLN A 61 -37.17 7.22 2.20
N THR A 62 -36.80 7.64 0.99
CA THR A 62 -37.72 8.37 0.11
C THR A 62 -38.99 7.56 -0.18
N ARG A 63 -38.85 6.25 -0.42
CA ARG A 63 -40.01 5.37 -0.65
C ARG A 63 -40.96 5.28 0.54
N LEU A 64 -40.43 5.24 1.76
CA LEU A 64 -41.23 5.19 2.98
C LEU A 64 -41.95 6.52 3.25
N GLU A 65 -41.35 7.65 2.87
CA GLU A 65 -41.99 8.97 2.95
C GLU A 65 -43.11 9.09 1.92
N THR A 66 -42.89 8.66 0.68
CA THR A 66 -43.94 8.66 -0.36
C THR A 66 -45.08 7.68 -0.06
N ALA A 67 -44.82 6.56 0.63
CA ALA A 67 -45.85 5.59 1.01
C ALA A 67 -46.65 5.99 2.28
N ARG A 68 -46.17 6.98 3.05
CA ARG A 68 -46.84 7.49 4.25
C ARG A 68 -47.73 8.71 3.97
N GLN A 69 -47.55 9.37 2.82
CA GLN A 69 -48.42 10.43 2.31
C GLN A 69 -49.59 9.83 1.53
#